data_AF-A0A7V3MXQ8-F1
#
_entry.id   AF-A0A7V3MXQ8-F1
#
_cell.length_a   1.000
_cell.length_b   1.000
_cell.length_c   1.000
_cell.angle_alpha   90.00
_cell.angle_beta   90.00
_cell.angle_gamma   90.00
#
_symmetry.space_group_name_H-M   'P 1'
#
loop_
_entity.id
_entity.type
_entity.pdbx_description
1 polymer ?
#
loop_
_entity_poly.entity_id
_entity_poly.type
_entity_poly.pdbx_seq_one_letter_code
_entity_poly.pdbx_strand_id
1 'polypeptide(L)' 'MTSLYIHGLNSTNVNLRTDWLKQYGKVLHPLMAYHNLPLDYQYLDKLVQHYKPEVIVGSSMGGYMAFHLGQYHHIPTIL' A
#
# COMPACT_ATOMS: atom_id res chain seq x y z
N MET A 1 12.36 4.78 8.04
CA MET A 1 11.35 3.86 7.51
C MET A 1 10.54 4.56 6.42
N THR A 2 10.54 4.03 5.20
CA THR A 2 9.57 4.34 4.15
C THR A 2 8.52 3.23 4.09
N SER A 3 7.24 3.59 3.96
CA SER A 3 6.14 2.63 3.93
C SER A 3 5.15 2.95 2.82
N LEU A 4 4.59 1.90 2.21
CA LEU A 4 3.45 2.00 1.30
C LEU A 4 2.21 1.50 2.03
N TYR A 5 1.22 2.36 2.25
CA TYR A 5 -0.06 1.97 2.84
C TYR A 5 -1.11 1.76 1.74
N ILE A 6 -1.80 0.61 1.74
CA ILE A 6 -2.85 0.25 0.78
C ILE A 6 -4.17 0.05 1.55
N HIS A 7 -5.08 1.00 1.42
CA HIS A 7 -6.39 0.97 2.09
C HIS A 7 -7.37 0.02 1.41
N GLY A 8 -8.36 -0.53 2.12
CA GLY A 8 -9.39 -1.42 1.54
C GLY A 8 -10.38 -0.75 0.58
N LEU A 9 -11.32 -1.56 0.07
CA LEU A 9 -12.41 -1.13 -0.82
C LEU A 9 -13.24 0.00 -0.19
N ASN A 10 -13.62 1.00 -0.98
CA ASN A 10 -14.42 2.17 -0.54
C ASN A 10 -13.82 2.98 0.62
N SER A 11 -12.54 2.77 0.95
CA SER A 11 -11.78 3.62 1.86
C SER A 11 -11.10 4.75 1.08
N THR A 12 -10.60 5.74 1.81
CA THR A 12 -9.86 6.88 1.25
C THR A 12 -8.38 6.80 1.61
N ASN A 13 -7.59 7.65 0.94
CA ASN A 13 -6.17 7.86 1.24
C ASN A 13 -5.92 8.80 2.45
N VAL A 14 -6.95 9.08 3.25
CA VAL A 14 -6.86 9.92 4.45
C VAL A 14 -7.46 9.15 5.61
N ASN A 15 -6.62 8.70 6.53
CA ASN A 15 -7.09 8.05 7.75
C ASN A 15 -6.09 8.19 8.91
N LEU A 16 -6.61 8.05 10.12
CA LEU A 16 -5.86 8.12 11.38
C LEU A 16 -4.68 7.14 11.43
N ARG A 17 -4.75 5.98 10.76
CA ARG A 17 -3.67 5.00 10.75
C ARG A 17 -2.46 5.53 10.02
N THR A 18 -2.66 6.20 8.89
CA THR A 18 -1.56 6.81 8.14
C THR A 18 -0.97 8.01 8.85
N ASP A 19 -1.76 8.78 9.61
CA ASP A 19 -1.23 9.87 10.44
C ASP A 19 -0.42 9.35 11.63
N TRP A 20 -0.83 8.24 12.23
CA TRP A 20 -0.03 7.55 13.24
C TRP A 20 1.27 6.97 12.65
N LEU A 21 1.21 6.31 11.49
CA LEU A 21 2.39 5.75 10.81
C LEU A 21 3.42 6.83 10.42
N LYS A 22 2.97 8.04 10.06
CA LYS A 22 3.85 9.17 9.74
C LYS A 22 4.76 9.58 10.91
N GLN A 23 4.42 9.22 12.16
CA GLN A 23 5.27 9.46 13.32
C GLN A 23 6.54 8.57 13.32
N TYR A 24 6.52 7.46 12.59
CA TYR A 24 7.62 6.48 12.51
C TYR A 24 8.39 6.55 11.18
N GLY A 25 7.97 7.42 10.26
CA GLY A 25 8.65 7.57 8.97
C GLY A 25 7.78 8.14 7.86
N LYS A 26 8.25 7.97 6.61
CA LYS A 26 7.52 8.44 5.43
C LYS A 26 6.47 7.40 5.04
N VAL A 27 5.26 7.86 4.77
CA VAL A 27 4.13 7.01 4.34
C VAL A 27 3.64 7.50 2.98
N LEU A 28 3.74 6.64 1.97
CA LEU A 28 3.07 6.83 0.69
C LEU A 28 1.72 6.10 0.76
N HIS A 29 0.64 6.83 0.53
CA HIS A 29 -0.73 6.32 0.64
C HIS A 29 -1.51 6.73 -0.62
N PRO A 30 -1.44 5.94 -1.71
CA PRO A 30 -2.19 6.23 -2.92
C PRO A 30 -3.69 6.02 -2.69
N LEU A 31 -4.50 6.79 -3.41
CA LEU A 31 -5.93 6.53 -3.52
C LEU A 31 -6.15 5.36 -4.48
N MET A 32 -6.89 4.35 -4.03
CA MET A 32 -7.16 3.14 -4.81
C MET A 32 -8.55 3.18 -5.45
N ALA A 33 -8.65 2.73 -6.70
CA ALA A 33 -9.87 2.71 -7.51
C ALA A 33 -10.20 1.26 -7.95
N TYR A 34 -10.40 0.39 -6.96
CA TYR A 34 -10.55 -1.07 -7.08
C TYR A 34 -11.53 -1.60 -8.14
N HIS A 35 -12.42 -0.76 -8.66
CA HIS A 35 -13.32 -1.10 -9.76
C HIS A 35 -12.59 -1.23 -11.11
N ASN A 36 -11.31 -0.82 -11.18
CA ASN A 36 -10.48 -0.82 -12.39
C ASN A 36 -9.41 -1.91 -12.39
N LEU A 37 -9.62 -3.03 -11.69
CA LEU A 37 -8.72 -4.18 -11.80
C LEU A 37 -8.67 -4.66 -13.26
N PRO A 38 -7.47 -4.87 -13.86
CA PRO A 38 -6.15 -5.05 -13.23
C PRO A 38 -5.24 -3.80 -13.15
N LEU A 39 -5.67 -2.63 -13.64
CA LEU A 39 -4.82 -1.43 -13.78
C LEU A 39 -4.28 -0.94 -12.43
N ASP A 40 -5.07 -1.02 -11.38
CA ASP A 40 -4.69 -0.63 -10.02
C ASP A 40 -3.50 -1.44 -9.48
N TYR A 41 -3.46 -2.74 -9.79
CA TYR A 41 -2.35 -3.58 -9.37
C TYR A 41 -1.06 -3.21 -10.13
N GLN A 42 -1.16 -2.97 -11.44
CA GLN A 42 -0.01 -2.52 -12.24
C GLN A 42 0.50 -1.14 -11.80
N TYR A 43 -0.40 -0.24 -11.39
CA TYR A 43 -0.03 1.03 -10.80
C TYR A 43 0.75 0.84 -9.49
N LEU A 44 0.25 -0.01 -8.58
CA LEU A 44 0.95 -0.31 -7.33
C LEU A 44 2.32 -0.96 -7.56
N ASP A 45 2.43 -1.88 -8.51
CA ASP A 45 3.69 -2.52 -8.87
C ASP A 45 4.74 -1.48 -9.34
N LYS A 46 4.37 -0.59 -10.27
CA LYS A 46 5.24 0.52 -10.71
C LYS A 46 5.63 1.43 -9.56
N LEU A 47 4.70 1.68 -8.64
CA LEU A 47 4.89 2.54 -7.48
C LEU A 47 5.87 1.90 -6.48
N VAL A 48 5.78 0.58 -6.24
CA VAL A 48 6.76 -0.17 -5.43
C VAL A 48 8.15 -0.09 -6.05
N GLN A 49 8.28 -0.28 -7.37
CA GLN A 49 9.57 -0.23 -8.07
C GLN A 49 10.24 1.16 -8.00
N HIS A 50 9.45 2.23 -8.08
CA HIS A 50 9.96 3.60 -8.02
C HIS A 50 10.21 4.08 -6.59
N TYR A 51 9.24 3.88 -5.69
CA TYR A 51 9.30 4.39 -4.32
C TYR A 51 10.20 3.54 -3.42
N LYS A 52 10.32 2.24 -3.71
CA LYS A 52 11.10 1.26 -2.94
C LYS A 52 10.78 1.31 -1.43
N PRO A 53 9.53 1.00 -1.03
CA PRO A 53 9.16 0.99 0.38
C PRO A 53 9.92 -0.08 1.15
N GLU A 54 10.33 0.22 2.40
CA GLU A 54 10.92 -0.77 3.32
C GLU A 54 9.86 -1.75 3.86
N VAL A 55 8.59 -1.34 3.89
CA VAL A 55 7.45 -2.15 4.35
C VAL A 55 6.17 -1.77 3.60
N ILE A 56 5.33 -2.76 3.31
CA ILE A 56 3.98 -2.53 2.75
C ILE A 56 2.95 -2.83 3.85
N VAL A 57 2.06 -1.88 4.11
CA VAL A 57 0.97 -2.02 5.06
C VAL A 57 -0.34 -2.09 4.29
N GLY A 58 -1.13 -3.13 4.48
CA GLY A 58 -2.41 -3.30 3.80
C GLY A 58 -3.55 -3.49 4.79
N SER A 59 -4.78 -3.28 4.33
CA SER A 59 -5.99 -3.62 5.11
C SER A 59 -7.09 -4.14 4.19
N SER A 60 -7.80 -5.21 4.59
CA SER A 60 -8.88 -5.80 3.79
C SER A 60 -8.42 -6.10 2.35
N MET A 61 -9.11 -5.60 1.31
CA MET A 61 -8.69 -5.74 -0.09
C MET A 61 -7.28 -5.15 -0.36
N GLY A 62 -6.90 -4.07 0.33
CA GLY A 62 -5.54 -3.55 0.26
C GLY A 62 -4.51 -4.48 0.91
N GLY A 63 -4.93 -5.27 1.90
CA GLY A 63 -4.14 -6.34 2.51
C GLY A 63 -3.86 -7.47 1.52
N TYR A 64 -4.87 -7.88 0.77
CA TYR A 64 -4.70 -8.85 -0.32
C TYR A 64 -3.66 -8.37 -1.35
N MET A 65 -3.77 -7.11 -1.80
CA MET A 65 -2.78 -6.51 -2.71
C MET A 65 -1.39 -6.42 -2.08
N ALA A 66 -1.29 -5.96 -0.83
CA ALA A 66 -0.04 -5.84 -0.10
C ALA A 66 0.67 -7.19 0.02
N PHE A 67 -0.06 -8.26 0.34
CA PHE A 67 0.47 -9.62 0.42
C PHE A 67 1.12 -10.05 -0.89
N HIS A 68 0.42 -9.91 -2.01
CA HIS A 68 0.95 -10.32 -3.32
C HIS A 68 2.14 -9.47 -3.77
N LEU A 69 2.09 -8.16 -3.56
CA LEU A 69 3.19 -7.26 -3.89
C LEU A 69 4.43 -7.53 -3.03
N GLY A 70 4.23 -7.71 -1.72
CA GLY A 70 5.32 -8.01 -0.79
C GLY A 70 5.97 -9.35 -1.09
N GLN A 71 5.18 -10.37 -1.41
CA GLN A 71 5.71 -11.67 -1.83
C GLN A 71 6.53 -11.55 -3.12
N TYR A 72 6.03 -10.81 -4.12
CA TYR A 72 6.69 -10.65 -5.42
C TYR A 72 8.00 -9.84 -5.33
N HIS A 73 7.98 -8.73 -4.57
CA HIS A 73 9.13 -7.83 -4.42
C HIS A 73 10.06 -8.19 -3.25
N HIS A 74 9.74 -9.24 -2.48
CA HIS A 74 10.46 -9.63 -1.27
C HIS A 74 10.50 -8.52 -0.20
N ILE A 75 9.38 -7.80 -0.03
CA ILE A 75 9.22 -6.71 0.93
C ILE A 75 8.33 -7.18 2.08
N PRO A 76 8.71 -6.94 3.35
CA PRO A 76 7.87 -7.26 4.51
C PRO A 76 6.48 -6.62 4.42
N THR A 77 5.46 -7.36 4.85
CA THR A 77 4.06 -6.90 4.84
C THR A 77 3.42 -6.94 6.22
N ILE A 78 2.62 -5.92 6.54
CA ILE A 78 1.73 -5.88 7.71
C ILE A 78 0.29 -5.80 7.19
N LEU A 79 -0.58 -6.71 7.61
CA LEU A 79 -1.94 -6.91 7.07
C LEU A 79 -3.04 -6.64 8.11
#